data_AF-A0A521D8W3-F1
#
_entry.id   AF-A0A521D8W3-F1
#
_cell.length_a   1.000
_cell.length_b   1.000
_cell.length_c   1.000
_cell.angle_alpha   90.00
_cell.angle_beta   90.00
_cell.angle_gamma   90.00
#
_symmetry.space_group_name_H-M   'P 1'
#
loop_
_entity.id
_entity.type
_entity.pdbx_description
1 polymer ?
#
loop_
_entity_poly.entity_id
_entity_poly.type
_entity_poly.pdbx_seq_one_letter_code
_entity_poly.pdbx_strand_id
1 'polypeptide(L)' 'MNIYVLSVLTGLIVGFLFAWLRLPIPAPNALPGVLGIIGIYLGYKLFEWIL' A
#
# COMPACT_ATOMS: atom_id res chain seq x y z
N MET A 1 -17.77 10.11 1.17
CA MET A 1 -16.89 9.07 1.77
C MET A 1 -15.47 9.60 1.74
N ASN A 2 -14.71 9.51 2.83
CA ASN A 2 -13.32 10.01 2.88
C ASN A 2 -12.41 9.18 1.96
N ILE A 3 -11.54 9.84 1.17
CA ILE A 3 -10.65 9.16 0.22
C ILE A 3 -9.73 8.14 0.90
N TYR A 4 -9.26 8.43 2.12
CA TYR A 4 -8.40 7.50 2.87
C TYR A 4 -9.11 6.17 3.18
N VAL A 5 -10.39 6.24 3.57
CA VAL A 5 -11.21 5.05 3.87
C VAL A 5 -11.45 4.25 2.60
N LEU A 6 -11.76 4.93 1.49
CA LEU A 6 -11.93 4.28 0.20
C LEU A 6 -10.65 3.61 -0.30
N SER A 7 -9.48 4.24 -0.12
CA SER A 7 -8.19 3.66 -0.52
C SER A 7 -7.86 2.38 0.23
N VAL A 8 -8.07 2.35 1.56
CA VAL A 8 -7.86 1.15 2.38
C VAL A 8 -8.82 0.04 1.99
N LEU A 9 -10.11 0.35 1.87
CA LEU A 9 -11.12 -0.64 1.46
C LEU A 9 -10.84 -1.20 0.08
N THR A 10 -10.45 -0.36 -0.87
CA THR A 10 -10.09 -0.80 -2.23
C THR A 10 -8.90 -1.76 -2.19
N GLY A 11 -7.84 -1.42 -1.44
CA GLY A 11 -6.67 -2.30 -1.29
C GLY A 11 -7.01 -3.65 -0.66
N LEU A 12 -7.85 -3.66 0.38
CA LEU A 12 -8.32 -4.89 1.03
C LEU A 12 -9.13 -5.77 0.08
N ILE A 13 -10.11 -5.18 -0.62
CA ILE A 13 -10.97 -5.92 -1.55
C ILE A 13 -10.16 -6.50 -2.70
N VAL A 14 -9.30 -5.70 -3.33
CA VAL A 14 -8.45 -6.14 -4.45
C VAL A 14 -7.49 -7.24 -3.99
N GLY A 15 -6.80 -7.05 -2.86
CA GLY A 15 -5.89 -8.06 -2.33
C GLY A 15 -6.60 -9.37 -2.01
N PHE A 16 -7.78 -9.30 -1.37
CA PHE A 16 -8.60 -10.46 -1.06
C PHE A 16 -9.05 -11.20 -2.33
N LEU A 17 -9.57 -10.47 -3.33
CA LEU A 17 -10.03 -11.07 -4.58
C LEU A 17 -8.91 -11.79 -5.34
N PHE A 18 -7.71 -11.19 -5.40
CA PHE A 18 -6.58 -11.82 -6.08
C PHE A 18 -6.10 -13.08 -5.35
N ALA A 19 -6.04 -13.04 -4.01
CA ALA A 19 -5.74 -14.22 -3.21
C ALA A 19 -6.80 -15.33 -3.38
N TRP A 20 -8.09 -14.95 -3.38
CA TRP A 20 -9.21 -15.88 -3.56
C TRP A 20 -9.17 -16.56 -4.93
N LEU A 21 -8.90 -15.79 -5.99
CA LEU A 21 -8.79 -16.28 -7.37
C LEU A 21 -7.43 -16.92 -7.68
N ARG A 22 -6.49 -16.96 -6.71
CA ARG A 22 -5.12 -17.46 -6.88
C ARG A 22 -4.37 -16.76 -8.01
N LEU A 23 -4.67 -15.49 -8.24
CA LEU A 23 -4.00 -14.67 -9.24
C LEU A 23 -2.70 -14.10 -8.67
N PRO A 24 -1.67 -13.87 -9.51
CA PRO A 24 -0.51 -13.11 -9.09
C PRO A 24 -0.94 -11.71 -8.66
N ILE A 25 -0.60 -11.33 -7.43
CA ILE A 25 -0.96 -10.01 -6.90
C ILE A 25 -0.18 -8.91 -7.63
N PRO A 26 -0.83 -7.79 -7.98
CA PRO A 26 -0.20 -6.68 -8.71
C PRO A 26 0.67 -5.80 -7.80
N ALA A 27 0.44 -5.87 -6.49
CA ALA A 27 1.21 -5.15 -5.47
C ALA A 27 2.47 -5.94 -5.07
N PRO A 28 3.47 -5.30 -4.42
CA PRO A 28 4.63 -6.00 -3.89
C PRO A 28 4.21 -7.18 -3.03
N ASN A 29 4.61 -8.37 -3.45
CA ASN A 29 4.18 -9.64 -2.86
C ASN A 29 4.99 -10.05 -1.62
N ALA A 30 6.09 -9.37 -1.35
CA ALA A 30 6.96 -9.63 -0.22
C ALA A 30 6.87 -8.48 0.79
N LEU A 31 6.84 -8.81 2.09
CA LEU A 31 6.88 -7.83 3.19
C LEU A 31 8.01 -6.79 3.04
N PRO A 32 9.23 -7.14 2.58
CA PRO A 32 10.26 -6.15 2.30
C PRO A 32 9.86 -5.06 1.29
N GLY A 33 9.09 -5.42 0.25
CA GLY A 33 8.61 -4.45 -0.75
C GLY A 33 7.60 -3.47 -0.17
N VAL A 34 6.69 -3.95 0.69
CA VAL A 34 5.72 -3.10 1.40
C VAL A 34 6.42 -2.14 2.35
N LEU A 35 7.38 -2.66 3.14
CA LEU A 35 8.18 -1.84 4.05
C LEU A 35 9.00 -0.79 3.31
N GLY A 36 9.52 -1.12 2.12
CA GLY A 36 10.21 -0.16 1.24
C GLY A 36 9.33 1.01 0.83
N ILE A 37 8.08 0.76 0.40
CA ILE A 37 7.13 1.82 0.03
C ILE A 37 6.82 2.73 1.23
N ILE A 38 6.57 2.13 2.40
CA ILE A 38 6.31 2.88 3.64
C ILE A 38 7.52 3.76 3.99
N GLY A 39 8.74 3.20 3.94
CA GLY A 39 9.97 3.93 4.22
C GLY A 39 10.20 5.10 3.27
N ILE A 40 9.93 4.95 1.97
CA ILE A 40 10.04 6.03 0.98
C ILE A 40 9.07 7.16 1.31
N TYR A 41 7.80 6.85 1.61
CA TYR A 41 6.80 7.87 1.94
C TYR A 41 7.16 8.62 3.24
N LEU A 42 7.56 7.89 4.28
CA LEU A 42 7.96 8.49 5.55
C LEU A 42 9.22 9.35 5.40
N GLY A 43 10.22 8.88 4.63
CA GLY A 43 11.42 9.66 4.35
C GLY A 43 11.12 10.97 3.61
N TYR A 44 10.21 10.91 2.63
CA TYR A 44 9.72 12.11 1.93
C TYR A 44 9.01 13.08 2.88
N LYS A 45 8.11 12.59 3.73
CA LYS A 45 7.42 13.42 4.72
C LYS A 45 8.35 14.02 5.76
N LEU A 46 9.34 13.26 6.21
CA LEU A 46 10.36 13.75 7.11
C LEU A 46 11.18 14.87 6.47
N PHE A 47 11.52 14.74 5.18
CA PHE A 47 12.20 15.80 4.43
C PHE A 47 11.34 17.06 4.31
N GLU A 48 10.05 16.94 3.97
CA GLU A 48 9.10 18.07 3.96
C GLU A 48 8.97 18.78 5.32
N TRP A 49 9.22 18.09 6.44
CA TRP A 49 9.18 18.70 7.78
C TRP A 49 10.46 19.45 8.14
N ILE A 50 11.60 19.08 7.54
CA ILE A 50 12.89 19.71 7.81
C ILE A 50 13.05 21.01 7.00
N LEU A 51 12.40 21.09 5.85
CA LEU A 51 12.39 22.23 4.92
C LEU A 51 11.32 23.26 5.30
#